data_AF-A0A9X0DMD4-F1
#
_entry.id   AF-A0A9X0DMD4-F1
#
_cell.length_a   1.000
_cell.length_b   1.000
_cell.length_c   1.000
_cell.angle_alpha   90.00
_cell.angle_beta   90.00
_cell.angle_gamma   90.00
#
_symmetry.space_group_name_H-M   'P 1'
#
loop_
_entity.id
_entity.type
_entity.pdbx_description
1 polymer ?
#
loop_
_entity_poly.entity_id
_entity_poly.type
_entity_poly.pdbx_seq_one_letter_code
_entity_poly.pdbx_strand_id
1 'polypeptide(L)'
;MLSRIPFQFHDFIYDCYKLLHLRKVSEIDIDKFLIGKSPLSDNQIQQRLSIWLQDKLPVFLPRYTDKLLFCRIWDHKIELISGKELLYFKNRFLSLIELVMVCKWLDDNFSKGFIRESKSQCASPLLFLVGG
;
A
#
# COMPACT_ATOMS: atom_id res chain seq x y z
N MET A 1 27.22 6.69 -7.21
CA MET A 1 25.87 6.80 -6.61
C MET A 1 25.93 6.88 -5.08
N LEU A 2 26.71 6.01 -4.41
CA LEU A 2 26.93 6.05 -2.95
C LEU A 2 27.69 7.29 -2.44
N SER A 3 28.51 7.94 -3.27
CA SER A 3 29.30 9.13 -2.91
C SER A 3 28.49 10.38 -2.58
N ARG A 4 27.17 10.39 -2.83
CA ARG A 4 26.25 11.49 -2.48
C ARG A 4 25.47 11.24 -1.20
N ILE A 5 25.66 10.09 -0.56
CA ILE A 5 24.87 9.65 0.59
C ILE A 5 25.81 9.50 1.80
N PRO A 6 25.46 9.99 2.99
CA PRO A 6 26.29 9.83 4.18
C PRO A 6 26.61 8.36 4.45
N PHE A 7 27.86 8.07 4.86
CA PHE A 7 28.39 6.72 5.04
C PHE A 7 27.52 5.85 5.97
N GLN A 8 26.93 6.45 7.01
CA GLN A 8 26.03 5.76 7.95
C GLN A 8 24.77 5.13 7.31
N PHE A 9 24.41 5.51 6.08
CA PHE A 9 23.29 4.91 5.35
C PHE A 9 23.74 3.92 4.28
N HIS A 10 25.05 3.71 4.11
CA HIS A 10 25.57 2.81 3.06
C HIS A 10 25.17 1.37 3.36
N ASP A 11 25.24 0.93 4.63
CA ASP A 11 24.79 -0.41 5.04
C ASP A 11 23.30 -0.62 4.73
N PHE A 12 22.46 0.35 5.10
CA PHE A 12 21.02 0.31 4.79
C PHE A 12 20.76 0.22 3.28
N ILE A 13 21.47 1.00 2.48
CA ILE A 13 21.33 0.98 1.01
C ILE A 13 21.82 -0.36 0.45
N TYR A 14 22.94 -0.86 0.95
CA TYR A 14 23.49 -2.14 0.52
C TYR A 14 22.53 -3.29 0.84
N ASP A 15 21.90 -3.25 2.02
CA ASP A 15 20.85 -4.19 2.39
C ASP A 15 19.61 -4.05 1.53
N CYS A 16 19.17 -2.83 1.19
CA CYS A 16 18.04 -2.60 0.27
C CYS A 16 18.27 -3.19 -1.13
N TYR A 17 19.52 -3.28 -1.59
CA TYR A 17 19.89 -3.85 -2.89
C TYR A 17 20.36 -5.30 -2.82
N LYS A 18 20.39 -5.91 -1.63
CA LYS A 18 20.72 -7.33 -1.47
C LYS A 18 19.61 -8.17 -2.10
N LEU A 19 19.97 -9.06 -3.02
CA LEU A 19 19.05 -9.92 -3.78
C LEU A 19 18.07 -10.73 -2.90
N LEU A 20 18.43 -10.98 -1.64
CA LEU A 20 17.56 -11.64 -0.65
C LEU A 20 16.31 -10.81 -0.29
N HIS A 21 16.35 -9.49 -0.43
CA HIS A 21 15.22 -8.58 -0.12
C HIS A 21 14.40 -8.19 -1.35
N LEU A 22 14.94 -8.42 -2.56
CA LEU A 22 14.25 -8.18 -3.84
C LEU A 22 13.73 -9.50 -4.41
N ARG A 23 12.91 -10.23 -3.62
CA ARG A 23 12.28 -11.45 -4.10
C ARG A 23 11.19 -11.10 -5.11
N LYS A 24 11.23 -11.75 -6.28
CA LYS A 24 10.12 -11.68 -7.24
C LYS A 24 8.85 -12.24 -6.59
N VAL A 25 7.71 -11.63 -6.90
CA VAL A 25 6.39 -12.17 -6.54
C VAL A 25 6.30 -13.59 -7.06
N SER A 26 6.08 -14.55 -6.16
CA SER A 26 5.89 -15.95 -6.51
C SER A 26 4.40 -16.29 -6.63
N GLU A 27 4.08 -17.41 -7.27
CA GLU A 27 2.69 -17.89 -7.37
C GLU A 27 2.07 -18.08 -5.98
N ILE A 28 2.84 -18.57 -5.00
CA ILE A 28 2.41 -18.73 -3.60
C ILE A 28 1.98 -17.40 -2.98
N ASP A 29 2.69 -16.32 -3.27
CA ASP A 29 2.37 -14.99 -2.74
C ASP A 29 1.05 -14.48 -3.33
N ILE A 30 0.82 -14.78 -4.60
CA ILE A 30 -0.39 -14.39 -5.32
C ILE A 30 -1.57 -15.22 -4.83
N ASP A 31 -1.41 -16.52 -4.69
CA ASP A 31 -2.45 -17.39 -4.13
C ASP A 31 -2.82 -16.95 -2.72
N LYS A 32 -1.83 -16.64 -1.87
CA LYS A 32 -2.06 -16.09 -0.53
C LYS A 32 -2.84 -14.77 -0.58
N PHE A 33 -2.54 -13.90 -1.55
CA PHE A 33 -3.28 -12.65 -1.75
C PHE A 33 -4.71 -12.91 -2.26
N LEU A 34 -4.88 -13.82 -3.21
CA LEU A 34 -6.15 -14.13 -3.85
C LEU A 34 -7.11 -14.87 -2.89
N ILE A 35 -6.59 -15.78 -2.08
CA ILE A 35 -7.32 -16.44 -0.98
C ILE A 35 -7.77 -15.39 0.04
N GLY A 36 -6.91 -14.40 0.32
CA GLY A 36 -7.18 -13.36 1.30
C GLY A 36 -7.19 -13.89 2.73
N LYS A 37 -7.38 -12.97 3.70
CA LYS A 37 -7.57 -13.35 5.11
C LYS A 37 -9.05 -13.54 5.37
N SER A 38 -9.43 -14.61 6.06
CA SER A 38 -10.81 -14.77 6.52
C SER A 38 -11.18 -13.61 7.47
N PRO A 39 -12.38 -13.02 7.31
CA PRO A 39 -12.82 -11.95 8.19
C PRO A 39 -12.95 -12.49 9.61
N LEU A 40 -12.33 -11.78 10.56
CA LEU A 40 -12.50 -12.07 11.99
C LEU A 40 -13.90 -11.64 12.42
N SER A 41 -14.52 -12.42 13.29
CA SER A 41 -15.76 -11.99 13.94
C SER A 41 -15.49 -10.88 14.95
N ASP A 42 -16.49 -10.03 15.23
CA ASP A 42 -16.38 -8.95 16.21
C ASP A 42 -15.88 -9.45 17.58
N ASN A 43 -16.33 -10.63 18.00
CA ASN A 43 -15.89 -11.26 19.25
C ASN A 43 -14.40 -11.63 19.23
N GLN A 44 -13.92 -12.15 18.09
CA GLN A 44 -12.50 -12.47 17.93
C GLN A 44 -11.63 -11.21 17.93
N ILE A 45 -12.13 -10.11 17.34
CA ILE A 45 -11.44 -8.82 17.36
C ILE A 45 -11.37 -8.30 18.79
N GLN A 46 -12.49 -8.32 19.52
CA GLN A 46 -12.55 -7.87 20.92
C GLN A 46 -11.59 -8.64 21.83
N GLN A 47 -11.48 -9.96 21.68
CA GLN A 47 -10.56 -10.79 22.47
C GLN A 47 -9.08 -10.48 22.21
N ARG A 48 -8.74 -9.98 21.02
CA ARG A 48 -7.37 -9.61 20.66
C ARG A 48 -6.99 -8.20 21.10
N LEU A 49 -7.97 -7.37 21.47
CA LEU A 49 -7.73 -6.02 21.92
C LEU A 49 -7.27 -6.01 23.38
N SER A 50 -6.25 -5.21 23.66
CA SER A 50 -5.88 -4.87 25.03
C SER A 50 -7.05 -4.18 25.74
N ILE A 51 -7.14 -4.34 27.06
CA ILE A 51 -8.25 -3.82 27.89
C ILE A 51 -8.48 -2.32 27.65
N TRP A 52 -7.41 -1.54 27.51
CA TRP A 52 -7.47 -0.09 27.29
C TRP A 52 -7.99 0.34 25.91
N LEU A 53 -8.18 -0.60 24.97
CA LEU A 53 -8.70 -0.35 23.62
C LEU A 53 -10.13 -0.86 23.42
N GLN A 54 -10.73 -1.51 24.43
CA GLN A 54 -12.05 -2.12 24.27
C GLN A 54 -13.16 -1.10 24.02
N ASP A 55 -13.03 0.12 24.57
CA ASP A 55 -13.95 1.23 24.32
C ASP A 55 -13.87 1.75 22.86
N LYS A 56 -12.76 1.49 22.17
CA LYS A 56 -12.52 1.85 20.76
C LYS A 56 -12.78 0.71 19.79
N LEU A 57 -13.43 -0.39 20.23
CA LEU A 57 -13.74 -1.54 19.38
C LEU A 57 -14.29 -1.17 17.99
N PRO A 58 -15.23 -0.20 17.82
CA PRO A 58 -15.75 0.15 16.50
C PRO A 58 -14.67 0.55 15.48
N VAL A 59 -13.56 1.16 15.91
CA VAL A 59 -12.46 1.60 15.02
C VAL A 59 -11.71 0.41 14.42
N PHE A 60 -11.80 -0.77 15.04
CA PHE A 60 -11.13 -1.99 14.58
C PHE A 60 -12.02 -2.90 13.72
N LEU A 61 -13.30 -2.56 13.55
CA LEU A 61 -14.24 -3.39 12.80
C LEU A 61 -14.17 -3.04 11.30
N PRO A 62 -14.03 -4.03 10.40
CA PRO A 62 -13.83 -3.80 8.96
C PRO A 62 -14.84 -2.84 8.31
N ARG A 63 -16.11 -2.94 8.73
CA ARG A 63 -17.22 -2.11 8.23
C ARG A 63 -17.06 -0.60 8.47
N TYR A 64 -16.25 -0.21 9.45
CA TYR A 64 -15.94 1.20 9.72
C TYR A 64 -14.58 1.60 9.13
N THR A 65 -13.63 0.66 9.01
CA THR A 65 -12.31 0.94 8.40
C THR A 65 -12.35 1.00 6.88
N ASP A 66 -13.27 0.26 6.23
CA ASP A 66 -13.41 0.22 4.77
C ASP A 66 -14.21 1.41 4.21
N LYS A 67 -14.46 2.44 5.02
CA LYS A 67 -15.16 3.66 4.60
C LYS A 67 -14.22 4.85 4.71
N LEU A 68 -14.13 5.64 3.63
CA LEU A 68 -13.47 6.93 3.72
C LEU A 68 -14.21 7.84 4.70
N LEU A 69 -13.43 8.62 5.44
CA LEU A 69 -13.96 9.71 6.21
C LEU A 69 -14.49 10.79 5.26
N PHE A 70 -15.53 11.51 5.69
CA PHE A 70 -16.02 12.68 4.96
C PHE A 70 -14.90 13.71 4.82
N CYS A 71 -14.89 14.39 3.66
CA CYS A 71 -14.00 15.52 3.39
C CYS A 71 -14.13 16.57 4.49
N ARG A 72 -12.99 17.02 5.02
CA ARG A 72 -12.92 17.98 6.12
C ARG A 72 -12.34 19.30 5.61
N ILE A 73 -12.67 20.38 6.30
CA ILE A 73 -12.19 21.73 5.96
C ILE A 73 -10.65 21.82 6.09
N TRP A 74 -10.05 20.95 6.89
CA TRP A 74 -8.60 20.86 7.12
C TRP A 74 -7.94 19.68 6.40
N ASP A 75 -8.55 19.16 5.34
CA ASP A 75 -7.87 18.16 4.52
C ASP A 75 -6.55 18.73 3.97
N HIS A 76 -5.49 17.91 4.04
CA HIS A 76 -4.14 18.39 3.80
C HIS A 76 -3.93 18.78 2.33
N LYS A 77 -3.46 20.02 2.11
CA LYS A 77 -2.95 20.46 0.81
C LYS A 77 -1.46 20.13 0.72
N ILE A 78 -1.06 19.48 -0.36
CA ILE A 78 0.35 19.28 -0.68
C ILE A 78 0.82 20.48 -1.51
N GLU A 79 1.72 21.28 -0.97
CA GLU A 79 2.30 22.43 -1.68
C GLU A 79 3.44 21.97 -2.60
N LEU A 80 3.42 22.44 -3.84
CA LEU A 80 4.45 22.14 -4.83
C LEU A 80 5.63 23.11 -4.65
N ILE A 81 6.84 22.57 -4.75
CA ILE A 81 8.06 23.38 -4.79
C ILE A 81 8.08 24.12 -6.13
N SER A 82 8.16 25.45 -6.09
CA SER A 82 8.20 26.28 -7.29
C SER A 82 9.36 25.90 -8.22
N GLY A 83 9.10 25.86 -9.52
CA GLY A 83 10.08 25.50 -10.55
C GLY A 83 10.39 24.00 -10.67
N LYS A 84 9.79 23.12 -9.85
CA LYS A 84 9.91 21.66 -10.06
C LYS A 84 8.92 21.15 -11.10
N GLU A 85 9.43 20.36 -12.03
CA GLU A 85 8.63 19.65 -13.02
C GLU A 85 7.88 18.47 -12.40
N LEU A 86 6.70 18.19 -12.97
CA LEU A 86 5.88 17.05 -12.63
C LEU A 86 6.46 15.78 -13.27
N LEU A 87 6.58 14.72 -12.49
CA LEU A 87 7.20 13.48 -12.95
C LEU A 87 6.15 12.49 -13.47
N TYR A 88 6.42 11.94 -14.65
CA TYR A 88 5.62 10.87 -15.23
C TYR A 88 6.48 9.63 -15.45
N PHE A 89 6.21 8.59 -14.67
CA PHE A 89 6.87 7.29 -14.81
C PHE A 89 5.85 6.23 -15.24
N LYS A 90 6.16 5.52 -16.32
CA LYS A 90 5.37 4.36 -16.76
C LYS A 90 5.66 3.16 -15.86
N ASN A 91 4.65 2.32 -15.67
CA ASN A 91 4.86 1.00 -15.09
C ASN A 91 5.79 0.17 -15.97
N ARG A 92 6.59 -0.69 -15.32
CA ARG A 92 7.24 -1.80 -16.04
C ARG A 92 6.17 -2.74 -16.60
N PHE A 93 6.57 -3.59 -17.54
CA PHE A 93 5.71 -4.70 -17.94
C PHE A 93 5.43 -5.61 -16.73
N LEU A 94 4.14 -5.88 -16.52
CA LEU A 94 3.64 -6.78 -15.50
C LEU A 94 3.43 -8.16 -16.12
N SER A 95 3.70 -9.22 -15.36
CA SER A 95 3.35 -10.57 -15.78
C SER A 95 1.83 -10.76 -15.75
N LEU A 96 1.32 -11.80 -16.43
CA LEU A 96 -0.11 -12.11 -16.41
C LEU A 96 -0.65 -12.31 -14.98
N ILE A 97 0.15 -12.95 -14.13
CA ILE A 97 -0.26 -13.28 -12.76
C ILE A 97 -0.24 -12.01 -11.88
N GLU A 98 0.74 -11.14 -12.07
CA GLU A 98 0.77 -9.82 -11.42
C GLU A 98 -0.43 -8.96 -11.84
N LEU A 99 -0.84 -9.02 -13.11
CA LEU A 99 -2.00 -8.29 -13.61
C LEU A 99 -3.30 -8.75 -12.94
N VAL A 100 -3.51 -10.06 -12.78
CA VAL A 100 -4.70 -10.61 -12.08
C VAL A 100 -4.79 -10.06 -10.66
N MET A 101 -3.65 -10.04 -9.95
CA MET A 101 -3.57 -9.49 -8.60
C MET A 101 -3.90 -7.98 -8.57
N VAL A 102 -3.35 -7.21 -9.51
CA VAL A 102 -3.62 -5.77 -9.63
C VAL A 102 -5.07 -5.49 -9.93
N CYS A 103 -5.69 -6.21 -10.87
CA CYS A 103 -7.10 -6.02 -11.20
C CYS A 103 -7.98 -6.22 -9.96
N LYS A 104 -7.79 -7.34 -9.24
CA LYS A 104 -8.54 -7.59 -8.00
C LYS A 104 -8.33 -6.47 -6.97
N TRP A 105 -7.09 -6.05 -6.76
CA TRP A 105 -6.78 -4.97 -5.82
C TRP A 105 -7.42 -3.64 -6.24
N LEU A 106 -7.39 -3.31 -7.53
CA LEU A 106 -8.03 -2.10 -8.06
C LEU A 106 -9.53 -2.15 -7.83
N ASP A 107 -10.20 -3.24 -8.20
CA ASP A 107 -11.66 -3.40 -8.04
C ASP A 107 -12.10 -3.27 -6.57
N ASP A 108 -11.34 -3.87 -5.65
CA ASP A 108 -11.59 -3.75 -4.20
C ASP A 108 -11.44 -2.30 -3.71
N ASN A 109 -10.45 -1.56 -4.20
CA ASN A 109 -10.24 -0.17 -3.76
C ASN A 109 -11.17 0.83 -4.48
N PHE A 110 -11.57 0.55 -5.72
CA PHE A 110 -12.60 1.30 -6.44
C PHE A 110 -13.96 1.14 -5.75
N SER A 111 -14.35 -0.08 -5.40
CA SER A 111 -15.63 -0.34 -4.73
C SER A 111 -15.72 0.31 -3.33
N LYS A 112 -14.59 0.39 -2.61
CA LYS A 112 -14.47 1.14 -1.34
C LYS A 112 -14.43 2.66 -1.52
N GLY A 113 -14.24 3.15 -2.75
CA GLY A 113 -14.07 4.57 -3.06
C GLY A 113 -12.71 5.14 -2.66
N PHE A 114 -11.73 4.29 -2.30
CA PHE A 114 -10.38 4.70 -1.89
C PHE A 114 -9.57 5.28 -3.05
N ILE A 115 -9.85 4.81 -4.26
CA ILE A 115 -9.28 5.33 -5.50
C ILE A 115 -10.39 5.70 -6.47
N ARG A 116 -10.05 6.59 -7.41
CA ARG A 116 -10.94 7.02 -8.49
C ARG A 116 -10.13 7.29 -9.75
N GLU A 117 -10.80 7.24 -10.89
CA GLU A 117 -10.20 7.65 -12.15
C GLU A 117 -9.80 9.13 -12.11
N SER A 118 -8.65 9.45 -12.69
CA SER A 118 -8.11 10.80 -12.77
C SER A 118 -7.25 10.96 -14.00
N LYS A 119 -7.30 12.15 -14.61
CA LYS A 119 -6.40 12.56 -15.69
C LYS A 119 -5.28 13.42 -15.09
N SER A 120 -4.24 12.77 -14.60
CA SER A 120 -3.07 13.41 -13.99
C SER A 120 -1.92 13.52 -15.00
N GLN A 121 -1.17 14.63 -14.93
CA GLN A 121 0.11 14.79 -15.66
C GLN A 121 1.26 14.04 -14.96
N CYS A 122 1.04 13.58 -13.73
CA CYS A 122 2.00 12.81 -12.95
C CYS A 122 1.58 11.35 -12.84
N ALA A 123 2.56 10.45 -12.84
CA ALA A 123 2.36 9.02 -12.54
C ALA A 123 3.60 8.44 -11.85
N SER A 124 3.37 7.52 -10.91
CA SER A 124 4.41 6.76 -10.22
C SER A 124 4.20 5.27 -10.50
N PRO A 125 5.27 4.48 -10.64
CA PRO A 125 5.12 3.05 -10.87
C PRO A 125 4.54 2.34 -9.65
N LEU A 126 3.71 1.33 -9.90
CA LEU A 126 3.22 0.39 -8.91
C LEU A 126 4.32 -0.61 -8.58
N LEU A 127 4.57 -0.81 -7.30
CA LEU A 127 5.56 -1.76 -6.80
C LEU A 127 4.84 -2.85 -5.99
N PHE A 128 5.29 -4.09 -6.15
CA PHE A 128 4.86 -5.20 -5.31
C PHE A 128 5.95 -5.52 -4.30
N LEU A 129 5.52 -5.73 -3.05
CA LEU A 129 6.39 -6.12 -1.96
C LEU A 129 5.90 -7.46 -1.42
N VAL A 130 6.80 -8.43 -1.38
CA VAL A 130 6.53 -9.73 -0.76
C VAL A 130 7.09 -9.68 0.66
N GLY A 131 6.24 -9.88 1.65
CA GLY A 131 6.67 -10.07 3.04
C GLY A 131 7.26 -11.47 3.20
N GLY A 132 8.56 -11.53 3.52
CA GLY A 132 9.28 -12.77 3.83
C GLY A 132 8.80 -13.45 5.10
#